data_AF-A0A662S380-F1
#
_entry.id   AF-A0A662S380-F1
#
_cell.length_a   1.000
_cell.length_b   1.000
_cell.length_c   1.000
_cell.angle_alpha   90.00
_cell.angle_beta   90.00
_cell.angle_gamma   90.00
#
_symmetry.space_group_name_H-M   'P 1'
#
loop_
_entity.id
_entity.type
_entity.pdbx_description
1 polymer ?
#
loop_
_entity_poly.entity_id
_entity_poly.type
_entity_poly.pdbx_seq_one_letter_code
_entity_poly.pdbx_strand_id
1 'polypeptide(L)' 'MKVVCPYCKREFEVKCFKGRRGRPRIEIDETRIKRLLSQYNNNKSVVAKILGISRSTLYKLMKKYGLS' A
#
# COMPACT_ATOMS: atom_id res chain seq x y z
N MET A 1 -0.21 13.18 -24.42
CA MET A 1 0.00 14.62 -24.62
C MET A 1 1.43 14.84 -25.08
N LYS A 2 1.63 15.59 -26.16
CA LYS A 2 2.96 16.02 -26.57
C LYS A 2 3.36 17.21 -25.69
N VAL A 3 4.52 17.14 -25.06
CA VAL A 3 5.04 18.20 -24.19
C VAL A 3 6.35 18.69 -24.80
N VAL A 4 6.50 20.01 -24.89
CA VAL A 4 7.70 20.65 -25.45
C VAL A 4 8.50 21.25 -24.30
N CYS A 5 9.80 20.96 -24.25
CA CYS A 5 10.68 21.57 -23.26
C CYS A 5 10.92 23.06 -23.60
N PRO A 6 10.68 23.99 -22.66
CA PRO A 6 10.77 25.44 -22.95
C PRO A 6 12.20 25.93 -23.21
N TYR A 7 13.22 25.19 -22.78
CA TYR A 7 14.63 25.58 -22.91
C TYR A 7 15.33 24.99 -24.13
N CYS A 8 15.08 23.71 -24.43
CA CYS A 8 15.76 23.00 -25.53
C CYS A 8 14.86 22.65 -26.72
N LYS A 9 13.57 23.03 -26.68
CA LYS A 9 12.56 22.83 -27.72
C LYS A 9 12.34 21.38 -28.18
N ARG A 10 12.89 20.39 -27.46
CA ARG A 10 12.64 18.97 -27.75
C ARG A 10 11.21 18.59 -27.40
N GLU A 11 10.60 17.81 -28.28
CA GLU A 11 9.26 17.25 -28.10
C GLU A 11 9.35 15.88 -27.44
N PHE A 12 8.51 15.65 -26.43
CA PHE A 12 8.39 14.37 -25.76
C PHE A 12 6.93 13.92 -25.77
N GLU A 13 6.70 12.65 -26.11
CA GLU A 13 5.38 12.05 -25.99
C GLU A 13 5.16 11.58 -24.55
N VAL A 14 4.24 12.25 -23.85
CA VAL A 14 3.91 11.93 -22.46
C VAL A 14 2.54 11.28 -22.42
N LYS A 15 2.46 10.05 -21.91
CA LYS A 15 1.16 9.43 -21.60
C LYS A 15 0.65 10.02 -20.29
N CYS A 16 -0.50 10.72 -20.32
CA CYS A 16 -1.22 11.07 -19.10
C CYS A 16 -1.73 9.77 -18.47
N PHE A 17 -1.02 9.24 -17.48
CA PHE A 17 -1.59 8.20 -16.64
C PHE A 17 -2.74 8.85 -15.85
N LYS A 18 -3.99 8.63 -16.26
CA LYS A 18 -5.16 8.91 -15.41
C LYS A 18 -5.20 7.84 -14.30
N GLY A 19 -4.18 7.83 -13.46
CA GLY A 19 -4.08 7.02 -12.27
C GLY A 19 -4.06 7.92 -11.06
N ARG A 20 -4.79 7.55 -10.00
CA ARG A 20 -4.55 8.09 -8.66
C ARG A 20 -3.04 7.97 -8.39
N ARG A 21 -2.38 8.97 -7.80
CA ARG A 21 -1.10 8.74 -7.11
C ARG A 21 -1.35 7.57 -6.15
N GLY A 22 -0.94 6.37 -6.50
CA GLY A 22 -1.59 5.17 -5.99
C GLY A 22 -0.58 4.06 -5.83
N ARG A 23 -0.14 3.86 -4.59
CA ARG A 23 0.51 2.61 -4.18
C ARG A 23 -0.44 1.44 -4.53
N PRO A 24 0.05 0.34 -5.11
CA PRO A 24 -0.79 -0.82 -5.39
C PRO A 24 -1.51 -1.27 -4.11
N ARG A 25 -2.73 -1.80 -4.26
CA ARG A 25 -3.46 -2.36 -3.12
C ARG A 25 -2.68 -3.58 -2.62
N ILE A 26 -2.38 -3.55 -1.34
CA ILE A 26 -1.75 -4.67 -0.65
C ILE A 26 -2.89 -5.61 -0.24
N GLU A 27 -2.94 -6.78 -0.86
CA GLU A 27 -3.88 -7.84 -0.53
C GLU A 27 -3.18 -8.81 0.42
N ILE A 28 -3.67 -8.89 1.66
CA ILE A 28 -3.15 -9.78 2.69
C ILE A 28 -4.31 -10.61 3.21
N ASP A 29 -4.12 -11.92 3.28
CA ASP A 29 -5.13 -12.84 3.80
C ASP A 29 -5.41 -12.62 5.28
N GLU A 30 -6.69 -12.66 5.63
CA GLU A 30 -7.17 -12.55 7.02
C GLU A 30 -6.58 -13.64 7.92
N THR A 31 -6.51 -14.87 7.41
CA THR A 31 -5.99 -16.04 8.15
C THR A 31 -4.54 -15.84 8.56
N ARG A 32 -3.74 -15.19 7.71
CA ARG A 32 -2.34 -14.86 7.98
C ARG A 32 -2.23 -13.81 9.09
N ILE A 33 -3.09 -12.80 9.09
CA ILE A 33 -3.15 -11.78 10.14
C ILE A 33 -3.56 -12.41 11.48
N LYS A 34 -4.60 -13.27 11.50
CA LYS A 34 -5.03 -13.98 12.72
C LYS A 34 -3.92 -14.84 13.32
N ARG A 35 -3.25 -15.65 12.50
CA ARG A 35 -2.14 -16.52 12.94
C ARG A 35 -1.01 -15.72 13.58
N LEU A 36 -0.60 -14.61 12.95
CA LEU A 36 0.46 -13.76 13.47
C LEU A 36 0.02 -13.04 14.76
N LEU A 37 -1.23 -12.60 14.85
CA LEU A 37 -1.75 -12.01 16.10
C LEU A 37 -1.73 -13.02 17.25
N SER A 38 -2.13 -14.27 17.01
CA SER A 38 -2.05 -15.34 18.03
C SER A 38 -0.61 -15.66 18.42
N GLN A 39 0.32 -15.77 17.45
CA GLN A 39 1.72 -16.11 17.71
C GLN A 39 2.48 -15.04 18.51
N TYR A 40 2.14 -13.76 18.30
CA TYR A 40 2.85 -12.64 18.91
C TYR A 40 2.04 -11.96 20.03
N ASN A 41 1.16 -12.69 20.73
CA ASN A 41 0.35 -12.18 21.85
C ASN A 41 -0.36 -10.85 21.53
N ASN A 42 -1.01 -10.78 20.36
CA ASN A 42 -1.70 -9.59 19.83
C ASN A 42 -0.81 -8.34 19.64
N ASN A 43 0.51 -8.50 19.55
CA ASN A 43 1.42 -7.38 19.36
C ASN A 43 1.39 -6.85 17.90
N LYS A 44 0.48 -5.92 17.65
CA LYS A 44 0.19 -5.32 16.33
C LYS A 44 1.42 -4.65 15.70
N SER A 45 2.34 -4.11 16.51
CA SER A 45 3.57 -3.47 16.02
C SER A 45 4.54 -4.49 15.42
N VAL A 46 4.67 -5.66 16.03
CA VAL A 46 5.52 -6.75 15.53
C VAL A 46 4.90 -7.37 14.28
N VAL A 47 3.59 -7.62 14.30
CA VAL A 47 2.86 -8.18 13.15
C VAL A 47 2.96 -7.27 11.92
N ALA A 48 2.85 -5.94 12.08
CA ALA A 48 3.02 -4.99 10.98
C ALA A 48 4.43 -5.04 10.37
N LYS A 49 5.48 -5.15 11.22
CA LYS A 49 6.87 -5.27 10.77
C LYS A 49 7.10 -6.56 9.98
N ILE A 50 6.58 -7.68 10.46
CA ILE A 50 6.69 -9.00 9.80
C ILE A 50 6.00 -8.98 8.44
N LEU A 51 4.84 -8.33 8.34
CA LEU A 51 4.09 -8.19 7.09
C LEU A 51 4.67 -7.13 6.14
N GLY A 52 5.68 -6.34 6.56
CA GLY A 52 6.27 -5.28 5.75
C GLY A 52 5.31 -4.11 5.48
N ILE A 53 4.31 -3.91 6.34
CA ILE A 53 3.29 -2.88 6.19
C ILE A 53 3.36 -1.84 7.31
N SER A 54 2.78 -0.67 7.06
CA SER A 54 2.64 0.33 8.12
C SER A 54 1.61 -0.14 9.16
N ARG A 55 1.75 0.29 10.42
CA ARG A 55 0.73 0.04 11.45
C ARG A 55 -0.65 0.55 11.01
N SER A 56 -0.70 1.70 10.35
CA SER A 56 -1.94 2.29 9.82
C SER A 56 -2.62 1.42 8.76
N THR A 57 -1.87 0.71 7.93
CA THR A 57 -2.44 -0.23 6.96
C THR A 57 -2.91 -1.51 7.64
N LEU A 58 -2.18 -2.01 8.64
CA LEU A 58 -2.63 -3.15 9.44
C LEU A 58 -3.97 -2.86 10.14
N TYR A 59 -4.14 -1.68 10.78
CA TYR A 59 -5.42 -1.33 11.42
C TYR A 59 -6.58 -1.25 10.43
N LYS A 60 -6.36 -0.71 9.23
CA LYS A 60 -7.39 -0.68 8.17
C LYS A 60 -7.79 -2.09 7.74
N LEU A 61 -6.82 -2.99 7.60
CA LEU A 61 -7.07 -4.40 7.28
C LEU A 61 -7.82 -5.10 8.42
N MET A 62 -7.41 -4.91 9.67
CA MET A 62 -8.11 -5.48 10.84
C MET A 62 -9.56 -5.02 10.91
N LYS A 63 -9.84 -3.73 10.70
CA LYS A 63 -11.22 -3.19 10.63
C LYS A 63 -12.01 -3.79 9.47
N LYS A 64 -11.37 -3.97 8.31
CA LYS A 64 -12.00 -4.58 7.12
C LYS A 64 -12.41 -6.04 7.38
N TYR A 65 -11.63 -6.76 8.19
CA TYR A 65 -11.85 -8.18 8.50
C TYR A 65 -12.57 -8.43 9.86
N GLY A 66 -13.01 -7.38 10.57
CA GLY A 66 -13.70 -7.53 11.86
C GLY A 66 -12.81 -8.06 13.00
N LEU A 67 -11.50 -7.82 12.94
CA LEU A 67 -10.51 -8.27 13.93
C LEU A 67 -10.28 -7.26 15.07
N SER A 68 -10.98 -6.12 15.06
CA SER A 68 -10.86 -5.03 16.04
C SER A 68 -12.15 -4.24 16.17
#